data_AF-A0A4Q1U5P1-F1
#
_entry.id   AF-A0A4Q1U5P1-F1
#
_cell.length_a   1.000
_cell.length_b   1.000
_cell.length_c   1.000
_cell.angle_alpha   90.00
_cell.angle_beta   90.00
_cell.angle_gamma   90.00
#
_symmetry.space_group_name_H-M   'P 1'
#
loop_
_entity.id
_entity.type
_entity.pdbx_description
1 polymer ?
#
loop_
_entity_poly.entity_id
_entity_poly.type
_entity_poly.pdbx_seq_one_letter_code
_entity_poly.pdbx_strand_id
1 'polypeptide(L)'
;MYINVLVATHKPYHMPSDPAYMPMFVGSSLHDEIPRGYQRDDQGINISIKNPHYNEVTAIYWAANNLNADAIGLVHYRRYFSKKSLFPKKDFSSILNKREIEELLKSSSIIVPKPRNYYIETIESHYRHSHSAIGIDALYEVIAEQPEAYRDSFAKVMHSKHAHMFNMFIMRRQEFMAYSSWLFSILFAVEAKINFSKLQGNETRVMGFLAELLMDTWLLANKKTYVECPVIFMENEHIIKKARNLIVNKLTGTHVQLDTHIGTK
;
A
#
# COMPACT_ATOMS: atom_id res chain seq x y z
N MET A 1 14.50 -16.41 -11.64
CA MET A 1 13.20 -16.34 -10.95
C MET A 1 12.16 -15.74 -11.89
N TYR A 2 10.92 -16.21 -11.87
CA TYR A 2 9.79 -15.52 -12.51
C TYR A 2 9.20 -14.52 -11.51
N ILE A 3 9.29 -13.23 -11.83
CA ILE A 3 8.93 -12.12 -10.93
C ILE A 3 7.84 -11.30 -11.61
N ASN A 4 6.75 -11.03 -10.89
CA ASN A 4 5.71 -10.10 -11.33
C ASN A 4 5.53 -8.99 -10.29
N VAL A 5 6.10 -7.82 -10.57
CA VAL A 5 5.85 -6.59 -9.82
C VAL A 5 4.72 -5.83 -10.50
N LEU A 6 3.56 -5.84 -9.85
CA LEU A 6 2.35 -5.18 -10.32
C LEU A 6 2.54 -3.67 -10.22
N VAL A 7 2.38 -2.96 -11.33
CA VAL A 7 2.37 -1.50 -11.36
C VAL A 7 0.92 -1.04 -11.38
N ALA A 8 0.35 -0.78 -10.20
CA ALA A 8 -1.04 -0.36 -10.07
C ALA A 8 -1.24 1.05 -10.63
N THR A 9 -2.21 1.19 -11.53
CA THR A 9 -2.65 2.46 -12.12
C THR A 9 -4.16 2.52 -12.33
N HIS A 10 -4.71 3.72 -12.37
CA HIS A 10 -6.11 4.02 -12.73
C HIS A 10 -6.20 4.93 -13.97
N LYS A 11 -5.07 5.20 -14.62
CA LYS A 11 -4.99 6.01 -15.84
C LYS A 11 -3.80 5.58 -16.72
N PRO A 12 -3.83 5.86 -18.04
CA PRO A 12 -2.65 5.67 -18.89
C PRO A 12 -1.42 6.37 -18.30
N TYR A 13 -0.29 5.67 -18.31
CA TYR A 13 0.98 6.19 -17.81
C TYR A 13 2.14 5.46 -18.47
N HIS A 14 3.31 6.12 -18.55
CA HIS A 14 4.52 5.46 -19.04
C HIS A 14 4.92 4.33 -18.09
N MET A 15 5.21 3.14 -18.63
CA MET A 15 5.52 1.95 -17.83
C MET A 15 6.99 1.57 -17.94
N PRO A 16 7.57 0.90 -16.93
CA PRO A 16 8.90 0.31 -17.06
C PRO A 16 8.97 -0.68 -18.23
N SER A 17 10.10 -0.74 -18.91
CA SER A 17 10.36 -1.71 -19.99
C SER A 17 10.88 -3.06 -19.48
N ASP A 18 11.33 -3.14 -18.22
CA ASP A 18 11.81 -4.39 -17.64
C ASP A 18 10.63 -5.38 -17.46
N PRO A 19 10.74 -6.61 -17.97
CA PRO A 19 9.65 -7.59 -17.96
C PRO A 19 9.26 -8.09 -16.56
N ALA A 20 10.03 -7.78 -15.52
CA ALA A 20 9.61 -8.03 -14.14
C ALA A 20 8.43 -7.14 -13.71
N TYR A 21 8.15 -6.05 -14.43
CA TYR A 21 7.05 -5.14 -14.13
C TYR A 21 5.85 -5.41 -15.03
N MET A 22 4.69 -5.59 -14.42
CA MET A 22 3.43 -5.82 -15.13
C MET A 22 2.49 -4.64 -14.87
N PRO A 23 2.20 -3.82 -15.89
CA PRO A 23 1.20 -2.76 -15.80
C PRO A 23 -0.16 -3.35 -15.45
N MET A 24 -0.79 -2.87 -14.38
CA MET A 24 -2.12 -3.31 -13.97
C MET A 24 -3.07 -2.13 -13.84
N PHE A 25 -4.18 -2.19 -14.57
CA PHE A 25 -5.27 -1.24 -14.45
C PHE A 25 -6.21 -1.69 -13.34
N VAL A 26 -6.22 -0.97 -12.22
CA VAL A 26 -7.04 -1.30 -11.06
C VAL A 26 -8.41 -0.65 -11.15
N GLY A 27 -9.43 -1.29 -10.59
CA GLY A 27 -10.82 -0.87 -10.74
C GLY A 27 -11.35 -1.03 -12.16
N SER A 28 -10.76 -1.92 -12.97
CA SER A 28 -11.14 -2.13 -14.38
C SER A 28 -12.63 -2.38 -14.57
N SER A 29 -13.31 -3.01 -13.60
CA SER A 29 -14.77 -3.23 -13.63
C SER A 29 -15.62 -1.95 -13.60
N LEU A 30 -15.02 -0.81 -13.27
CA LEU A 30 -15.66 0.52 -13.20
C LEU A 30 -15.39 1.38 -14.44
N HIS A 31 -14.71 0.84 -15.45
CA HIS A 31 -14.34 1.54 -16.66
C HIS A 31 -14.83 0.79 -17.89
N ASP A 32 -15.52 1.50 -18.78
CA ASP A 32 -16.00 0.92 -20.04
C ASP A 32 -14.85 0.57 -20.99
N GLU A 33 -13.78 1.38 -20.98
CA GLU A 33 -12.60 1.20 -21.81
C GLU A 33 -11.33 1.08 -20.96
N ILE A 34 -10.57 0.02 -21.20
CA ILE A 34 -9.25 -0.19 -20.59
C ILE A 34 -8.15 0.01 -21.63
N PRO A 35 -7.10 0.80 -21.35
CA PRO A 35 -5.99 0.98 -22.27
C PRO A 35 -5.33 -0.36 -22.65
N ARG A 36 -4.93 -0.49 -23.92
CA ARG A 36 -4.22 -1.69 -24.41
C ARG A 36 -2.89 -1.86 -23.68
N GLY A 37 -2.51 -3.12 -23.44
CA GLY A 37 -1.23 -3.47 -22.82
C GLY A 37 -1.23 -3.46 -21.29
N TYR A 38 -2.38 -3.23 -20.65
CA TYR A 38 -2.54 -3.33 -19.20
C TYR A 38 -3.23 -4.62 -18.81
N GLN A 39 -2.70 -5.30 -17.80
CA GLN A 39 -3.44 -6.37 -17.11
C GLN A 39 -4.63 -5.76 -16.38
N ARG A 40 -5.81 -6.36 -16.54
CA ARG A 40 -7.01 -5.92 -15.83
C ARG A 40 -7.16 -6.66 -14.52
N ASP A 41 -7.52 -5.95 -13.46
CA ASP A 41 -7.82 -6.56 -12.16
C ASP A 41 -9.23 -7.15 -12.06
N ASP A 42 -10.07 -7.03 -13.10
CA ASP A 42 -11.44 -7.57 -13.16
C ASP A 42 -11.55 -8.93 -13.88
N GLN A 43 -10.41 -9.51 -14.27
CA GLN A 43 -10.35 -10.83 -14.91
C GLN A 43 -10.13 -11.94 -13.86
N GLY A 44 -10.70 -13.13 -14.09
CA GLY A 44 -10.56 -14.25 -13.15
C GLY A 44 -11.17 -13.96 -11.78
N ILE A 45 -10.56 -14.47 -10.70
CA ILE A 45 -11.06 -14.25 -9.33
C ILE A 45 -10.62 -12.87 -8.85
N ASN A 46 -11.56 -12.00 -8.54
CA ASN A 46 -11.24 -10.60 -8.25
C ASN A 46 -12.22 -9.88 -7.31
N ILE A 47 -11.81 -8.68 -6.89
CA ILE A 47 -12.63 -7.70 -6.17
C ILE A 47 -12.52 -6.31 -6.83
N SER A 48 -12.35 -6.25 -8.16
CA SER A 48 -12.14 -4.99 -8.90
C SER A 48 -13.24 -3.97 -8.61
N ILE A 49 -14.48 -4.43 -8.47
CA ILE A 49 -15.64 -3.57 -8.16
C ILE A 49 -15.48 -2.82 -6.83
N LYS A 50 -14.67 -3.34 -5.91
CA LYS A 50 -14.38 -2.74 -4.60
C LYS A 50 -13.25 -1.70 -4.66
N ASN A 51 -12.67 -1.41 -5.82
CA ASN A 51 -11.60 -0.42 -5.98
C ASN A 51 -11.87 0.98 -5.39
N PRO A 52 -13.10 1.52 -5.36
CA PRO A 52 -13.37 2.81 -4.72
C PRO A 52 -12.99 2.81 -3.23
N HIS A 53 -13.06 1.64 -2.60
CA HIS A 53 -12.73 1.46 -1.18
C HIS A 53 -11.34 0.86 -0.95
N TYR A 54 -10.92 -0.08 -1.80
CA TYR A 54 -9.67 -0.84 -1.65
C TYR A 54 -8.49 -0.28 -2.46
N ASN A 55 -8.75 0.53 -3.47
CA ASN A 55 -7.73 1.06 -4.40
C ASN A 55 -6.76 -0.02 -4.90
N GLU A 56 -5.45 0.24 -4.86
CA GLU A 56 -4.41 -0.70 -5.31
C GLU A 56 -4.42 -2.05 -4.60
N VAL A 57 -5.08 -2.18 -3.45
CA VAL A 57 -5.21 -3.45 -2.72
C VAL A 57 -6.01 -4.47 -3.54
N THR A 58 -6.87 -4.02 -4.45
CA THR A 58 -7.54 -4.89 -5.44
C THR A 58 -6.54 -5.69 -6.30
N ALA A 59 -5.38 -5.11 -6.63
CA ALA A 59 -4.31 -5.79 -7.35
C ALA A 59 -3.67 -6.91 -6.52
N ILE A 60 -3.53 -6.73 -5.20
CA ILE A 60 -3.02 -7.77 -4.28
C ILE A 60 -3.97 -8.97 -4.30
N TYR A 61 -5.28 -8.72 -4.18
CA TYR A 61 -6.28 -9.78 -4.20
C TYR A 61 -6.24 -10.55 -5.53
N TRP A 62 -6.24 -9.82 -6.64
CA TRP A 62 -6.17 -10.43 -7.96
C TRP A 62 -4.90 -11.28 -8.11
N ALA A 63 -3.74 -10.77 -7.69
CA ALA A 63 -2.50 -11.49 -7.81
C ALA A 63 -2.45 -12.77 -6.97
N ALA A 64 -2.99 -12.74 -5.75
CA ALA A 64 -3.08 -13.92 -4.88
C ALA A 64 -3.90 -15.07 -5.49
N ASN A 65 -4.89 -14.74 -6.32
CA ASN A 65 -5.79 -15.75 -6.89
C ASN A 65 -5.43 -16.15 -8.33
N ASN A 66 -4.71 -15.31 -9.08
CA ASN A 66 -4.53 -15.51 -10.51
C ASN A 66 -3.06 -15.65 -10.95
N LEU A 67 -2.09 -15.20 -10.15
CA LEU A 67 -0.67 -15.29 -10.52
C LEU A 67 0.02 -16.54 -10.00
N ASN A 68 0.83 -17.13 -10.87
CA ASN A 68 1.79 -18.16 -10.52
C ASN A 68 3.22 -17.65 -10.80
N ALA A 69 3.77 -16.87 -9.86
CA ALA A 69 5.12 -16.32 -9.93
C ALA A 69 5.92 -16.67 -8.67
N ASP A 70 7.24 -16.79 -8.81
CA ASP A 70 8.15 -17.11 -7.69
C ASP A 70 8.25 -15.94 -6.69
N ALA A 71 8.13 -14.72 -7.20
CA ALA A 71 8.02 -13.50 -6.40
C ALA A 71 6.98 -12.54 -7.00
N ILE A 72 6.21 -11.92 -6.11
CA ILE A 72 5.12 -11.01 -6.46
C ILE A 72 5.33 -9.72 -5.69
N GLY A 73 5.14 -8.59 -6.37
CA GLY A 73 5.24 -7.27 -5.75
C GLY A 73 4.12 -6.36 -6.16
N LEU A 74 3.96 -5.27 -5.42
CA LEU A 74 3.07 -4.17 -5.73
C LEU A 74 3.85 -2.86 -5.63
N VAL A 75 3.76 -2.06 -6.69
CA VAL A 75 4.25 -0.69 -6.74
C VAL A 75 3.17 0.21 -7.38
N HIS A 76 3.31 1.52 -7.22
CA HIS A 76 2.40 2.47 -7.86
C HIS A 76 2.98 2.95 -9.17
N TYR A 77 2.13 3.33 -10.12
CA TYR A 77 2.57 3.88 -11.40
C TYR A 77 3.49 5.11 -11.31
N ARG A 78 3.50 5.84 -10.18
CA ARG A 78 4.39 6.99 -9.93
C ARG A 78 5.42 6.78 -8.82
N ARG A 79 5.52 5.57 -8.24
CA ARG A 79 6.42 5.27 -7.11
C ARG A 79 7.02 3.87 -7.26
N TYR A 80 8.34 3.79 -7.31
CA TYR A 80 9.05 2.54 -7.57
C TYR A 80 10.19 2.34 -6.58
N PHE A 81 10.57 1.09 -6.33
CA PHE A 81 11.80 0.79 -5.61
C PHE A 81 13.03 1.21 -6.42
N SER A 82 14.04 1.75 -5.74
CA SER A 82 15.27 2.27 -6.33
C SER A 82 16.47 1.79 -5.53
N LYS A 83 17.54 1.38 -6.23
CA LYS A 83 18.82 1.06 -5.61
C LYS A 83 19.55 2.30 -5.10
N LYS A 84 19.29 3.45 -5.72
CA LYS A 84 19.93 4.72 -5.36
C LYS A 84 19.20 5.33 -4.17
N SER A 85 19.94 5.57 -3.10
CA SER A 85 19.45 6.25 -1.89
C SER A 85 19.60 7.77 -1.94
N LEU A 86 20.53 8.29 -2.76
CA LEU A 86 20.86 9.71 -2.85
C LEU A 86 20.59 10.23 -4.26
N PHE A 87 19.75 11.27 -4.33
CA PHE A 87 19.42 12.04 -5.55
C PHE A 87 19.20 11.18 -6.82
N PRO A 88 18.31 10.17 -6.78
CA PRO A 88 18.00 9.42 -7.99
C PRO A 88 17.40 10.34 -9.05
N LYS A 89 17.74 10.10 -10.32
CA LYS A 89 17.02 10.73 -11.44
C LYS A 89 15.59 10.23 -11.41
N LYS A 90 14.61 11.13 -11.48
CA LYS A 90 13.16 10.82 -11.49
C LYS A 90 12.72 10.19 -12.81
N ASP A 91 13.33 9.06 -13.17
CA ASP A 91 13.07 8.31 -14.39
C ASP A 91 13.21 6.79 -14.16
N PHE A 92 12.79 6.03 -15.17
CA PHE A 92 12.83 4.56 -15.13
C PHE A 92 14.24 3.95 -15.14
N SER A 93 15.30 4.73 -15.40
CA SER A 93 16.68 4.22 -15.30
C SER A 93 17.14 4.06 -13.85
N SER A 94 16.41 4.63 -12.89
CA SER A 94 16.75 4.57 -11.47
C SER A 94 15.89 3.57 -10.66
N ILE A 95 14.94 2.88 -11.30
CA ILE A 95 14.17 1.84 -10.61
C ILE A 95 14.97 0.53 -10.54
N LEU A 96 14.62 -0.36 -9.61
CA LEU A 96 15.20 -1.71 -9.58
C LEU A 96 14.89 -2.46 -10.87
N ASN A 97 15.88 -3.11 -11.46
CA ASN A 97 15.63 -4.09 -12.52
C ASN A 97 15.45 -5.51 -11.94
N LYS A 98 15.03 -6.47 -12.77
CA LYS A 98 14.84 -7.87 -12.37
C LYS A 98 16.02 -8.45 -11.60
N ARG A 99 17.25 -8.24 -12.09
CA ARG A 99 18.48 -8.79 -11.48
C ARG A 99 18.71 -8.22 -10.09
N GLU A 100 18.42 -6.93 -9.89
CA GLU A 100 18.58 -6.27 -8.59
C GLU A 100 17.51 -6.72 -7.59
N ILE A 101 16.27 -6.94 -8.04
CA ILE A 101 15.21 -7.57 -7.24
C ILE A 101 15.65 -8.98 -6.81
N GLU A 102 16.17 -9.79 -7.74
CA GLU A 102 16.67 -11.14 -7.44
C GLU A 102 17.80 -11.11 -6.40
N GLU A 103 18.70 -10.14 -6.47
CA GLU A 103 19.80 -9.99 -5.51
C GLU A 103 19.30 -9.63 -4.10
N LEU A 104 18.37 -8.67 -4.00
CA LEU A 104 17.75 -8.33 -2.72
C LEU A 104 16.94 -9.50 -2.14
N LEU A 105 16.30 -10.30 -2.99
CA LEU A 105 15.55 -11.50 -2.57
C LEU A 105 16.43 -12.69 -2.17
N LYS A 106 17.76 -12.58 -2.27
CA LYS A 106 18.70 -13.53 -1.67
C LYS A 106 18.96 -13.23 -0.19
N SER A 107 18.95 -11.96 0.21
CA SER A 107 19.20 -11.56 1.60
C SER A 107 17.95 -11.61 2.47
N SER A 108 16.77 -11.38 1.90
CA SER A 108 15.49 -11.62 2.58
C SER A 108 14.39 -12.01 1.60
N SER A 109 13.35 -12.70 2.07
CA SER A 109 12.18 -13.05 1.26
C SER A 109 11.21 -11.89 1.02
N ILE A 110 11.44 -10.74 1.68
CA ILE A 110 10.54 -9.58 1.67
C ILE A 110 11.36 -8.30 1.45
N ILE A 111 10.93 -7.49 0.51
CA ILE A 111 11.41 -6.13 0.25
C ILE A 111 10.26 -5.17 0.53
N VAL A 112 10.51 -4.15 1.35
CA VAL A 112 9.55 -3.08 1.70
C VAL A 112 10.20 -1.71 1.47
N PRO A 113 9.42 -0.62 1.40
CA PRO A 113 9.99 0.72 1.34
C PRO A 113 10.86 1.01 2.57
N LYS A 114 11.63 2.10 2.54
CA LYS A 114 12.09 2.70 3.81
C LYS A 114 10.90 3.27 4.57
N PRO A 115 10.87 3.17 5.91
CA PRO A 115 9.75 3.67 6.68
C PRO A 115 9.67 5.20 6.60
N ARG A 116 8.44 5.70 6.57
CA ARG A 116 8.16 7.14 6.65
C ARG A 116 8.16 7.56 8.12
N ASN A 117 8.86 8.63 8.44
CA ASN A 117 8.92 9.19 9.79
C ASN A 117 7.94 10.35 9.96
N TYR A 118 7.07 10.27 10.97
CA TYR A 118 6.08 11.30 11.30
C TYR A 118 6.55 12.27 12.38
N TYR A 119 7.57 11.91 13.17
CA TYR A 119 8.29 12.68 14.22
C TYR A 119 7.43 13.32 15.34
N ILE A 120 6.40 14.06 14.98
CA ILE A 120 5.52 14.82 15.86
C ILE A 120 4.23 14.08 16.22
N GLU A 121 3.94 12.94 15.59
CA GLU A 121 2.72 12.15 15.78
C GLU A 121 3.02 10.66 15.81
N THR A 122 2.19 9.89 16.52
CA THR A 122 2.15 8.44 16.34
C THR A 122 1.34 8.11 15.09
N ILE A 123 1.45 6.88 14.60
CA ILE A 123 0.65 6.41 13.46
C ILE A 123 -0.84 6.56 13.76
N GLU A 124 -1.29 6.17 14.95
CA GLU A 124 -2.69 6.33 15.34
C GLU A 124 -3.13 7.78 15.40
N SER A 125 -2.36 8.66 16.08
CA SER A 125 -2.76 10.06 16.19
C SER A 125 -2.80 10.72 14.81
N HIS A 126 -1.82 10.40 13.96
CA HIS A 126 -1.78 10.88 12.58
C HIS A 126 -3.00 10.41 11.77
N TYR A 127 -3.38 9.14 11.89
CA TYR A 127 -4.56 8.60 11.21
C TYR A 127 -5.82 9.33 11.68
N ARG A 128 -6.05 9.44 12.99
CA ARG A 128 -7.26 10.08 13.56
C ARG A 128 -7.37 11.56 13.22
N HIS A 129 -6.25 12.25 12.99
CA HIS A 129 -6.26 13.66 12.55
C HIS A 129 -6.36 13.82 11.03
N SER A 130 -6.04 12.79 10.25
CA SER A 130 -6.00 12.87 8.78
C SER A 130 -7.14 12.13 8.09
N HIS A 131 -7.77 11.20 8.79
CA HIS A 131 -8.81 10.28 8.30
C HIS A 131 -9.98 10.16 9.26
N SER A 132 -11.13 9.79 8.72
CA SER A 132 -12.31 9.43 9.47
C SER A 132 -12.00 8.26 10.42
N ALA A 133 -12.42 8.41 11.68
CA ALA A 133 -12.22 7.39 12.70
C ALA A 133 -12.96 6.07 12.41
N ILE A 134 -14.01 6.10 11.55
CA ILE A 134 -14.85 4.94 11.20
C ILE A 134 -14.01 3.72 10.82
N GLY A 135 -12.97 3.91 9.99
CA GLY A 135 -12.11 2.82 9.56
C GLY A 135 -11.25 2.24 10.67
N ILE A 136 -10.55 3.11 11.41
CA ILE A 136 -9.61 2.67 12.43
C ILE A 136 -10.32 2.05 13.63
N ASP A 137 -11.49 2.56 14.00
CA ASP A 137 -12.30 2.02 15.10
C ASP A 137 -12.81 0.61 14.74
N ALA A 138 -13.32 0.41 13.53
CA ALA A 138 -13.71 -0.91 13.04
C ALA A 138 -12.50 -1.87 12.96
N LEU A 139 -11.32 -1.38 12.58
CA LEU A 139 -10.10 -2.18 12.60
C LEU A 139 -9.70 -2.61 14.01
N TYR A 140 -9.80 -1.70 15.00
CA TYR A 140 -9.54 -2.04 16.41
C TYR A 140 -10.45 -3.16 16.91
N GLU A 141 -11.75 -3.15 16.56
CA GLU A 141 -12.67 -4.23 16.91
C GLU A 141 -12.22 -5.58 16.32
N VAL A 142 -11.84 -5.61 15.03
CA VAL A 142 -11.40 -6.85 14.38
C VAL A 142 -10.06 -7.35 14.94
N ILE A 143 -9.13 -6.45 15.22
CA ILE A 143 -7.83 -6.81 15.81
C ILE A 143 -7.99 -7.35 17.22
N ALA A 144 -8.96 -6.86 18.01
CA ALA A 144 -9.21 -7.35 19.36
C ALA A 144 -9.57 -8.85 19.41
N GLU A 145 -10.08 -9.41 18.30
CA GLU A 145 -10.41 -10.83 18.15
C GLU A 145 -9.21 -11.67 17.64
N GLN A 146 -8.10 -11.04 17.27
CA GLN A 146 -6.91 -11.73 16.76
C GLN A 146 -6.05 -12.32 17.89
N PRO A 147 -5.18 -13.30 17.56
CA PRO A 147 -4.19 -13.82 18.50
C PRO A 147 -3.36 -12.71 19.16
N GLU A 148 -2.89 -12.96 20.38
CA GLU A 148 -2.12 -12.00 21.19
C GLU A 148 -0.95 -11.36 20.42
N ALA A 149 -0.20 -12.16 19.66
CA ALA A 149 0.91 -11.65 18.85
C ALA A 149 0.51 -10.55 17.86
N TYR A 150 -0.69 -10.62 17.28
CA TYR A 150 -1.21 -9.59 16.36
C TYR A 150 -1.74 -8.37 17.11
N ARG A 151 -2.41 -8.57 18.25
CA ARG A 151 -2.87 -7.48 19.12
C ARG A 151 -1.70 -6.63 19.61
N ASP A 152 -0.66 -7.28 20.13
CA ASP A 152 0.55 -6.61 20.60
C ASP A 152 1.31 -5.90 19.48
N SER A 153 1.41 -6.54 18.32
CA SER A 153 2.09 -5.97 17.16
C SER A 153 1.33 -4.76 16.61
N PHE A 154 0.01 -4.84 16.51
CA PHE A 154 -0.83 -3.72 16.09
C PHE A 154 -0.69 -2.54 17.06
N ALA A 155 -0.77 -2.80 18.37
CA ALA A 155 -0.56 -1.77 19.39
C ALA A 155 0.81 -1.09 19.24
N LYS A 156 1.88 -1.85 19.00
CA LYS A 156 3.22 -1.28 18.73
C LYS A 156 3.24 -0.38 17.49
N VAL A 157 2.60 -0.80 16.40
CA VAL A 157 2.52 0.01 15.16
C VAL A 157 1.75 1.30 15.41
N MET A 158 0.60 1.24 16.08
CA MET A 158 -0.23 2.42 16.40
C MET A 158 0.50 3.45 17.25
N HIS A 159 1.36 3.00 18.18
CA HIS A 159 2.20 3.87 19.02
C HIS A 159 3.52 4.30 18.36
N SER A 160 3.89 3.70 17.22
CA SER A 160 5.11 4.06 16.49
C SER A 160 4.99 5.46 15.88
N LYS A 161 6.15 6.07 15.61
CA LYS A 161 6.25 7.33 14.86
C LYS A 161 6.75 7.11 13.42
N HIS A 162 6.80 5.86 12.99
CA HIS A 162 7.22 5.47 11.66
C HIS A 162 6.50 4.19 11.21
N ALA A 163 6.26 4.07 9.90
CA ALA A 163 5.72 2.86 9.30
C ALA A 163 6.07 2.74 7.81
N HIS A 164 5.98 1.53 7.27
CA HIS A 164 6.09 1.26 5.84
C HIS A 164 4.79 1.62 5.11
N MET A 165 4.75 2.84 4.58
CA MET A 165 3.57 3.36 3.89
C MET A 165 3.49 2.90 2.42
N PHE A 166 2.34 3.18 1.80
CA PHE A 166 2.03 2.98 0.38
C PHE A 166 1.66 1.56 -0.05
N ASN A 167 1.44 0.57 0.81
CA ASN A 167 1.13 -0.81 0.36
C ASN A 167 2.17 -1.39 -0.63
N MET A 168 3.40 -0.89 -0.65
CA MET A 168 4.43 -1.31 -1.60
C MET A 168 5.30 -2.42 -1.02
N PHE A 169 5.54 -3.46 -1.81
CA PHE A 169 6.44 -4.56 -1.43
C PHE A 169 6.87 -5.36 -2.64
N ILE A 170 7.90 -6.19 -2.47
CA ILE A 170 8.18 -7.35 -3.33
C ILE A 170 8.48 -8.53 -2.41
N MET A 171 7.75 -9.62 -2.56
CA MET A 171 7.82 -10.78 -1.68
C MET A 171 8.01 -12.06 -2.48
N ARG A 172 8.75 -13.04 -1.93
CA ARG A 172 8.66 -14.42 -2.43
C ARG A 172 7.24 -14.94 -2.27
N ARG A 173 6.81 -15.81 -3.18
CA ARG A 173 5.43 -16.29 -3.28
C ARG A 173 4.85 -16.76 -1.94
N GLN A 174 5.61 -17.54 -1.16
CA GLN A 174 5.13 -18.05 0.12
C GLN A 174 4.78 -16.92 1.09
N GLU A 175 5.63 -15.89 1.17
CA GLU A 175 5.39 -14.72 2.02
C GLU A 175 4.23 -13.88 1.50
N PHE A 176 4.16 -13.68 0.19
CA PHE A 176 3.05 -12.98 -0.45
C PHE A 176 1.70 -13.65 -0.18
N MET A 177 1.61 -14.97 -0.31
CA MET A 177 0.38 -15.72 -0.07
C MET A 177 -0.02 -15.69 1.41
N ALA A 178 0.95 -15.83 2.32
CA ALA A 178 0.69 -15.75 3.75
C ALA A 178 0.21 -14.35 4.17
N TYR A 179 0.86 -13.30 3.67
CA TYR A 179 0.44 -11.92 3.90
C TYR A 179 -0.94 -11.65 3.32
N SER A 180 -1.16 -11.99 2.05
CA SER A 180 -2.44 -11.73 1.35
C SER A 180 -3.61 -12.44 2.02
N SER A 181 -3.44 -13.72 2.39
CA SER A 181 -4.48 -14.49 3.08
C SER A 181 -4.87 -13.84 4.41
N TRP A 182 -3.87 -13.42 5.21
CA TRP A 182 -4.14 -12.73 6.46
C TRP A 182 -4.76 -11.35 6.23
N LEU A 183 -4.18 -10.54 5.35
CA LEU A 183 -4.64 -9.19 5.03
C LEU A 183 -6.12 -9.18 4.66
N PHE A 184 -6.55 -10.04 3.73
CA PHE A 184 -7.94 -10.07 3.29
C PHE A 184 -8.90 -10.67 4.33
N SER A 185 -8.43 -11.57 5.21
CA SER A 185 -9.25 -12.00 6.34
C SER A 185 -9.61 -10.84 7.27
N ILE A 186 -8.66 -9.94 7.53
CA ILE A 186 -8.88 -8.74 8.35
C ILE A 186 -9.73 -7.71 7.60
N LEU A 187 -9.35 -7.38 6.35
CA LEU A 187 -10.04 -6.33 5.61
C LEU A 187 -11.51 -6.70 5.34
N PHE A 188 -11.84 -7.96 5.04
CA PHE A 188 -13.25 -8.36 4.86
C PHE A 188 -14.04 -8.32 6.17
N ALA A 189 -13.42 -8.68 7.30
CA ALA A 189 -14.07 -8.54 8.61
C ALA A 189 -14.33 -7.06 8.97
N VAL A 190 -13.39 -6.17 8.63
CA VAL A 190 -13.55 -4.72 8.82
C VAL A 190 -14.61 -4.16 7.88
N GLU A 191 -14.61 -4.55 6.61
CA GLU A 191 -15.60 -4.13 5.61
C GLU A 191 -17.03 -4.40 6.09
N ALA A 192 -17.27 -5.55 6.72
CA ALA A 192 -18.58 -5.93 7.27
C ALA A 192 -19.06 -5.02 8.42
N LYS A 193 -18.16 -4.26 9.05
CA LYS A 193 -18.47 -3.33 10.16
C LYS A 193 -18.58 -1.87 9.71
N ILE A 194 -18.14 -1.54 8.49
CA ILE A 194 -18.10 -0.16 8.00
C ILE A 194 -19.38 0.16 7.22
N ASN A 195 -20.03 1.27 7.60
CA ASN A 195 -21.04 1.89 6.76
C ASN A 195 -20.39 2.92 5.82
N PHE A 196 -20.12 2.51 4.58
CA PHE A 196 -19.50 3.35 3.56
C PHE A 196 -20.32 4.59 3.17
N SER A 197 -21.64 4.61 3.40
CA SER A 197 -22.47 5.79 3.09
C SER A 197 -22.15 7.00 3.97
N LYS A 198 -21.42 6.79 5.08
CA LYS A 198 -20.94 7.84 5.98
C LYS A 198 -19.58 8.42 5.57
N LEU A 199 -18.96 7.87 4.52
CA LEU A 199 -17.65 8.29 4.02
C LEU A 199 -17.84 9.09 2.74
N GLN A 200 -17.04 10.14 2.55
CA GLN A 200 -17.11 11.01 1.38
C GLN A 200 -15.72 11.36 0.89
N GLY A 201 -15.61 11.67 -0.41
CA GLY A 201 -14.35 12.08 -1.03
C GLY A 201 -13.25 11.04 -0.82
N ASN A 202 -12.08 11.50 -0.36
CA ASN A 202 -10.91 10.64 -0.15
C ASN A 202 -11.13 9.60 0.96
N GLU A 203 -12.05 9.82 1.91
CA GLU A 203 -12.32 8.91 3.02
C GLU A 203 -13.02 7.62 2.58
N THR A 204 -13.59 7.59 1.38
CA THR A 204 -14.14 6.36 0.79
C THR A 204 -13.10 5.26 0.61
N ARG A 205 -11.82 5.64 0.53
CA ARG A 205 -10.63 4.79 0.33
C ARG A 205 -10.12 4.10 1.60
N VAL A 206 -10.97 4.07 2.63
CA VAL A 206 -10.65 3.59 3.97
C VAL A 206 -9.92 2.24 3.98
N MET A 207 -10.31 1.28 3.14
CA MET A 207 -9.69 -0.05 3.14
C MET A 207 -8.25 -0.01 2.62
N GLY A 208 -7.95 0.87 1.66
CA GLY A 208 -6.59 1.13 1.20
C GLY A 208 -5.70 1.72 2.29
N PHE A 209 -6.23 2.68 3.07
CA PHE A 209 -5.50 3.30 4.19
C PHE A 209 -5.24 2.31 5.32
N LEU A 210 -6.22 1.47 5.67
CA LEU A 210 -6.06 0.45 6.70
C LEU A 210 -5.03 -0.61 6.28
N ALA A 211 -4.98 -0.98 4.99
CA ALA A 211 -3.98 -1.92 4.49
C ALA A 211 -2.54 -1.44 4.72
N GLU A 212 -2.28 -0.12 4.66
CA GLU A 212 -0.94 0.44 4.92
C GLU A 212 -0.48 0.15 6.37
N LEU A 213 -1.41 0.18 7.33
CA LEU A 213 -1.15 -0.10 8.74
C LEU A 213 -0.92 -1.60 9.01
N LEU A 214 -1.51 -2.46 8.18
CA LEU A 214 -1.53 -3.90 8.38
C LEU A 214 -0.23 -4.58 7.96
N MET A 215 0.54 -3.99 7.02
CA MET A 215 1.85 -4.53 6.61
C MET A 215 2.79 -4.69 7.80
N ASP A 216 3.04 -3.60 8.55
CA ASP A 216 3.97 -3.64 9.69
C ASP A 216 3.46 -4.51 10.83
N THR A 217 2.14 -4.52 11.02
CA THR A 217 1.48 -5.38 12.00
C THR A 217 1.77 -6.86 11.69
N TRP A 218 1.63 -7.26 10.43
CA TRP A 218 1.93 -8.63 9.98
C TRP A 218 3.41 -8.98 10.09
N LEU A 219 4.30 -8.07 9.67
CA LEU A 219 5.74 -8.29 9.73
C LEU A 219 6.20 -8.55 11.18
N LEU A 220 5.73 -7.72 12.12
CA LEU A 220 6.06 -7.85 13.54
C LEU A 220 5.45 -9.11 14.17
N ALA A 221 4.16 -9.37 13.94
CA ALA A 221 3.46 -10.50 14.55
C ALA A 221 4.06 -11.85 14.13
N ASN A 222 4.52 -11.94 12.88
CA ASN A 222 5.11 -13.14 12.32
C ASN A 222 6.65 -13.15 12.36
N LYS A 223 7.27 -12.17 13.04
CA LYS A 223 8.73 -12.04 13.20
C LYS A 223 9.49 -12.12 11.87
N LYS A 224 8.94 -11.48 10.84
CA LYS A 224 9.50 -11.53 9.49
C LYS A 224 10.74 -10.66 9.40
N THR A 225 11.74 -11.18 8.71
CA THR A 225 12.90 -10.39 8.27
C THR A 225 12.60 -9.80 6.89
N TYR A 226 13.10 -8.60 6.63
CA TYR A 226 12.85 -7.87 5.39
C TYR A 226 14.04 -6.97 5.07
N VAL A 227 14.11 -6.51 3.82
CA VAL A 227 15.06 -5.50 3.38
C VAL A 227 14.29 -4.24 3.03
N GLU A 228 14.72 -3.11 3.60
CA GLU A 228 14.20 -1.80 3.25
C GLU A 228 14.88 -1.25 2.00
N CYS A 229 14.08 -0.79 1.05
CA CYS A 229 14.53 -0.26 -0.23
C CYS A 229 14.03 1.18 -0.42
N PRO A 230 14.90 2.13 -0.82
CA PRO A 230 14.46 3.48 -1.17
C PRO A 230 13.36 3.48 -2.24
N VAL A 231 12.44 4.44 -2.15
CA VAL A 231 11.40 4.66 -3.16
C VAL A 231 11.72 5.93 -3.93
N ILE A 232 11.63 5.84 -5.26
CA ILE A 232 11.67 6.99 -6.16
C ILE A 232 10.26 7.44 -6.50
N PHE A 233 10.03 8.75 -6.47
CA PHE A 233 8.79 9.39 -6.88
C PHE A 233 8.99 10.01 -8.27
N MET A 234 8.22 9.55 -9.25
CA MET A 234 8.31 10.01 -10.64
C MET A 234 7.81 11.45 -10.82
N GLU A 235 7.10 11.97 -9.82
CA GLU A 235 6.53 13.31 -9.85
C GLU A 235 6.87 14.13 -8.60
N ASN A 236 6.35 15.36 -8.53
CA ASN A 236 6.58 16.25 -7.41
C ASN A 236 5.61 15.96 -6.26
N GLU A 237 6.14 15.81 -5.06
CA GLU A 237 5.36 15.33 -3.90
C GLU A 237 4.67 16.41 -3.08
N HIS A 238 4.82 17.69 -3.45
CA HIS A 238 4.27 18.85 -2.71
C HIS A 238 4.57 18.82 -1.19
N ILE A 239 5.81 18.48 -0.82
CA ILE A 239 6.24 18.20 0.58
C ILE A 239 5.87 19.34 1.54
N ILE A 240 6.09 20.61 1.15
CA ILE A 240 5.77 21.78 1.97
C ILE A 240 4.28 21.84 2.30
N LYS A 241 3.42 21.61 1.29
CA LYS A 241 1.96 21.64 1.47
C LYS A 241 1.49 20.49 2.37
N LYS A 242 2.07 19.30 2.21
CA LYS A 242 1.79 18.14 3.07
C LYS A 242 2.20 18.39 4.53
N ALA A 243 3.39 18.95 4.76
CA ALA A 243 3.87 19.29 6.09
C ALA A 243 2.96 20.33 6.76
N ARG A 244 2.56 21.38 6.03
CA ARG A 244 1.61 22.39 6.52
C ARG A 244 0.27 21.75 6.90
N ASN A 245 -0.31 20.93 6.03
CA ASN A 245 -1.60 20.29 6.29
C ASN A 245 -1.52 19.34 7.50
N LEU A 246 -0.42 18.60 7.66
CA LEU A 246 -0.18 17.75 8.83
C LEU A 246 -0.14 18.55 10.13
N ILE A 247 0.54 19.71 10.15
CA ILE A 247 0.58 20.59 11.33
C ILE A 247 -0.80 21.16 11.64
N VAL A 248 -1.54 21.62 10.62
CA VAL A 248 -2.89 22.17 10.80
C VAL A 248 -3.81 21.09 11.39
N ASN A 249 -3.87 19.91 10.78
CA ASN A 249 -4.70 18.80 11.27
C ASN A 249 -4.38 18.44 12.72
N LYS A 250 -3.10 18.40 13.09
CA LYS A 250 -2.70 18.14 14.48
C LYS A 250 -3.21 19.20 15.46
N LEU A 251 -3.16 20.48 15.08
CA LEU A 251 -3.59 21.59 15.95
C LEU A 251 -5.11 21.73 16.03
N THR A 252 -5.81 21.41 14.95
CA THR A 252 -7.28 21.51 14.88
C THR A 252 -8.00 20.23 15.28
N GLY A 253 -7.29 19.10 15.39
CA GLY A 253 -7.87 17.79 15.65
C GLY A 253 -8.96 17.46 14.64
N THR A 254 -10.12 17.02 15.12
CA THR A 254 -11.27 16.65 14.29
C THR A 254 -12.09 17.85 13.77
N HIS A 255 -11.74 19.09 14.15
CA HIS A 255 -12.51 20.27 13.73
C HIS A 255 -12.23 20.69 12.28
N VAL A 256 -11.01 20.47 11.79
CA VAL A 256 -10.62 20.72 10.40
C VAL A 256 -9.73 19.56 9.95
N GLN A 257 -10.13 18.91 8.86
CA GLN A 257 -9.39 17.78 8.29
C GLN A 257 -9.01 18.11 6.85
N LEU A 258 -7.76 18.54 6.67
CA LEU A 258 -7.20 18.82 5.36
C LEU A 258 -6.60 17.55 4.77
N ASP A 259 -6.85 17.34 3.47
CA ASP A 259 -6.27 16.22 2.75
C ASP A 259 -4.73 16.32 2.70
N THR A 260 -4.07 15.27 3.18
CA THR A 260 -2.61 15.10 3.15
C THR A 260 -2.15 14.24 1.96
N HIS A 261 -3.07 13.61 1.23
CA HIS A 261 -2.84 12.78 0.04
C HIS A 261 -2.77 13.61 -1.24
N ILE A 262 -1.89 14.61 -1.22
CA ILE A 262 -1.76 15.56 -2.33
C ILE A 262 -0.97 14.93 -3.47
N GLY A 263 -1.67 14.66 -4.57
CA GLY A 263 -1.10 14.28 -5.85
C GLY A 263 -1.00 15.46 -6.82
N THR A 264 -0.10 15.34 -7.78
CA THR A 264 -0.06 16.11 -9.02
C THR A 264 -1.21 15.61 -9.92
N LYS A 265 -2.13 16.51 -10.28
CA LYS A 265 -3.27 16.22 -11.17
C LYS A 265 -2.77 15.62 -12.49
#